data_AF-A0A502FQ93-F1
#
_entry.id   AF-A0A502FQ93-F1
#
_cell.length_a   1.000
_cell.length_b   1.000
_cell.length_c   1.000
_cell.angle_alpha   90.00
_cell.angle_beta   90.00
_cell.angle_gamma   90.00
#
_symmetry.space_group_name_H-M   'P 1'
#
loop_
_entity.id
_entity.type
_entity.pdbx_description
1 polymer ?
#
loop_
_entity_poly.entity_id
_entity_poly.type
_entity_poly.pdbx_seq_one_letter_code
_entity_poly.pdbx_strand_id
1 'polypeptide(L)'
;MKFSIVTVALNAADDLPLTIESVLQQSFKDYEYIVIDGGSWDDTPAVLAPYKDSISRVVRIEDAGIFAAMNDALEFCSGDYVLFLNAKDRFYSSEVLSTIAAAMRDDADVVFGDHVYVNGRRHHLHKAARFDLTFHALEAGDVDHRWHSRIPGHQATFTRISLLRRLRYDTRLEICADHDFMFRAFAQGASFQHIDETVCHYMAGGFSALRSERLRQEFSRTYRKFSRKPAVVDRLFYGESLSPFARHTPKTGLPLTGVGSSEGPYPDLGIPTQISWCSGKGFEFVSPNDAESIGCSIGLFNVFPDQTVIIRCGEQDLAEFAIPLGYASFDVGFLTAVPPSSHILVSTSRRGRLSPGDDRFVSVALGPLTFNRLPNPGLGNSYDAALGVGSYRVKELGPDFEAMFLTSGWGDVNGDHVRSLGSASIIALRVQKQVSEISLQLSGDPHLNSEMRGVILRINGVRHDSVMLEAVATTTRFKIPPAASSSTDRVVVIRLEPLLTDTLSLESREPGVCLFAIDLT
;
A
#
# COMPACT_ATOMS: atom_id res chain seq x y z
N MET A 1 -46.15 -11.01 1.14
CA MET A 1 -44.72 -10.94 1.48
C MET A 1 -44.07 -10.29 0.29
N LYS A 2 -43.54 -9.08 0.47
CA LYS A 2 -43.10 -8.24 -0.63
C LYS A 2 -41.58 -8.12 -0.67
N PHE A 3 -41.00 -8.22 -1.86
CA PHE A 3 -39.56 -7.98 -2.06
C PHE A 3 -39.28 -6.55 -2.53
N SER A 4 -38.22 -5.94 -2.02
CA SER A 4 -37.60 -4.75 -2.61
C SER A 4 -36.35 -5.17 -3.36
N ILE A 5 -36.39 -5.13 -4.68
CA ILE A 5 -35.20 -5.37 -5.50
C ILE A 5 -34.55 -4.02 -5.76
N VAL A 6 -33.27 -3.90 -5.41
CA VAL A 6 -32.52 -2.65 -5.50
C VAL A 6 -31.32 -2.84 -6.41
N THR A 7 -31.21 -1.97 -7.42
CA THR A 7 -30.00 -1.85 -8.25
C THR A 7 -29.29 -0.56 -7.91
N VAL A 8 -28.06 -0.65 -7.40
CA VAL A 8 -27.15 0.50 -7.30
C VAL A 8 -26.34 0.58 -8.60
N ALA A 9 -26.34 1.76 -9.22
CA ALA A 9 -25.67 2.03 -10.48
C ALA A 9 -24.83 3.31 -10.39
N LEU A 10 -23.61 3.27 -10.93
CA LEU A 10 -22.75 4.44 -11.12
C LEU A 10 -21.95 4.24 -12.41
N ASN A 11 -22.23 5.06 -13.41
CA ASN A 11 -21.64 4.96 -14.75
C ASN A 11 -21.79 3.55 -15.36
N ALA A 12 -23.04 3.08 -15.46
CA ALA A 12 -23.38 1.72 -15.83
C ALA A 12 -24.26 1.65 -17.10
N ALA A 13 -24.14 2.61 -18.02
CA ALA A 13 -24.99 2.68 -19.22
C ALA A 13 -25.02 1.37 -20.02
N ASP A 14 -23.87 0.72 -20.17
CA ASP A 14 -23.74 -0.51 -20.97
C ASP A 14 -24.33 -1.76 -20.27
N ASP A 15 -24.25 -1.81 -18.95
CA ASP A 15 -24.54 -3.01 -18.15
C ASP A 15 -25.97 -3.01 -17.56
N LEU A 16 -26.50 -1.82 -17.27
CA LEU A 16 -27.77 -1.64 -16.57
C LEU A 16 -29.02 -2.18 -17.30
N PRO A 17 -29.14 -2.12 -18.65
CA PRO A 17 -30.32 -2.64 -19.35
C PRO A 17 -30.57 -4.13 -19.05
N LEU A 18 -29.52 -4.96 -19.09
CA LEU A 18 -29.61 -6.39 -18.85
C LEU A 18 -30.04 -6.71 -17.41
N THR A 19 -29.54 -5.93 -16.44
CA THR A 19 -29.96 -6.03 -15.04
C THR A 19 -31.45 -5.71 -14.91
N ILE A 20 -31.90 -4.56 -15.45
CA ILE A 20 -33.30 -4.13 -15.41
C ILE A 20 -34.22 -5.18 -16.03
N GLU A 21 -33.91 -5.65 -17.23
CA GLU A 21 -34.70 -6.66 -17.94
C GLU A 21 -34.84 -7.94 -17.12
N SER A 22 -33.77 -8.41 -16.46
CA SER A 22 -33.81 -9.62 -15.64
C SER A 22 -34.74 -9.49 -14.42
N VAL A 23 -34.86 -8.28 -13.85
CA VAL A 23 -35.77 -7.98 -12.74
C VAL A 23 -37.21 -7.91 -13.24
N LEU A 24 -37.46 -7.22 -14.37
CA LEU A 24 -38.81 -7.05 -14.93
C LEU A 24 -39.41 -8.37 -15.46
N GLN A 25 -38.56 -9.32 -15.84
CA GLN A 25 -38.97 -10.64 -16.32
C GLN A 25 -39.36 -11.62 -15.20
N GLN A 26 -39.21 -11.27 -13.92
CA GLN A 26 -39.58 -12.16 -12.81
C GLN A 26 -41.08 -12.49 -12.83
N SER A 27 -41.43 -13.77 -12.64
CA SER A 27 -42.81 -14.27 -12.66
C SER A 27 -43.58 -13.88 -11.41
N PHE A 28 -42.90 -13.84 -10.26
CA PHE A 28 -43.43 -13.32 -9.00
C PHE A 28 -43.67 -11.82 -9.10
N LYS A 29 -44.85 -11.32 -8.71
CA LYS A 29 -45.26 -9.92 -8.91
C LYS A 29 -45.38 -9.08 -7.64
N ASP A 30 -45.30 -9.68 -6.45
CA ASP A 30 -45.32 -8.94 -5.18
C ASP A 30 -43.92 -8.40 -4.85
N TYR A 31 -43.38 -7.56 -5.74
CA TYR A 31 -42.11 -6.87 -5.53
C TYR A 31 -42.20 -5.42 -6.00
N GLU A 32 -41.29 -4.60 -5.50
CA GLU A 32 -40.98 -3.29 -6.06
C GLU A 32 -39.55 -3.28 -6.59
N TYR A 33 -39.31 -2.47 -7.61
CA TYR A 33 -37.98 -2.31 -8.20
C TYR A 33 -37.50 -0.87 -8.05
N ILE A 34 -36.36 -0.71 -7.40
CA ILE A 34 -35.76 0.59 -7.08
C ILE A 34 -34.38 0.66 -7.72
N VAL A 35 -34.11 1.73 -8.46
CA VAL A 35 -32.76 2.02 -8.97
C VAL A 35 -32.21 3.24 -8.26
N ILE A 36 -31.01 3.09 -7.69
CA ILE A 36 -30.23 4.17 -7.09
C ILE A 36 -29.09 4.51 -8.04
N ASP A 37 -29.18 5.67 -8.68
CA ASP A 37 -28.10 6.25 -9.47
C ASP A 37 -27.19 7.07 -8.54
N GLY A 38 -25.95 6.62 -8.37
CA GLY A 38 -24.91 7.26 -7.55
C GLY A 38 -24.37 8.58 -8.10
N GLY A 39 -25.10 9.24 -9.01
CA GLY A 39 -24.68 10.50 -9.60
C GLY A 39 -23.90 10.32 -10.91
N SER A 40 -24.29 9.33 -11.72
CA SER A 40 -23.64 9.03 -13.00
C SER A 40 -23.51 10.24 -13.91
N TRP A 41 -22.41 10.28 -14.66
CA TRP A 41 -22.10 11.32 -15.64
C TRP A 41 -22.06 10.79 -17.08
N ASP A 42 -22.13 9.48 -17.26
CA ASP A 42 -22.33 8.82 -18.55
C ASP A 42 -23.83 8.78 -18.95
N ASP A 43 -24.17 7.95 -19.94
CA ASP A 43 -25.53 7.80 -20.45
C ASP A 43 -26.47 6.98 -19.53
N THR A 44 -26.07 6.62 -18.31
CA THR A 44 -26.92 5.87 -17.36
C THR A 44 -28.30 6.50 -17.15
N PRO A 45 -28.44 7.84 -16.98
CA PRO A 45 -29.76 8.47 -16.85
C PRO A 45 -30.62 8.34 -18.11
N ALA A 46 -30.00 8.37 -19.30
CA ALA A 46 -30.70 8.19 -20.57
C ALA A 46 -31.19 6.75 -20.73
N VAL A 47 -30.38 5.78 -20.31
CA VAL A 47 -30.73 4.35 -20.28
C VAL A 47 -31.92 4.06 -19.36
N LEU A 48 -32.09 4.81 -18.27
CA LEU A 48 -33.22 4.64 -17.36
C LEU A 48 -34.54 5.19 -17.88
N ALA A 49 -34.51 6.18 -18.79
CA ALA A 49 -35.70 6.88 -19.25
C ALA A 49 -36.78 5.96 -19.88
N PRO A 50 -36.45 4.97 -20.73
CA PRO A 50 -37.43 4.03 -21.29
C PRO A 50 -38.11 3.12 -20.24
N TYR A 51 -37.48 2.92 -19.08
CA TYR A 51 -37.96 2.02 -18.04
C TYR A 51 -38.74 2.73 -16.92
N LYS A 52 -38.91 4.05 -17.00
CA LYS A 52 -39.48 4.88 -15.93
C LYS A 52 -40.84 4.39 -15.42
N ASP A 53 -41.69 3.85 -16.30
CA ASP A 53 -43.02 3.35 -15.93
C ASP A 53 -42.99 1.89 -15.42
N SER A 54 -41.88 1.18 -15.62
CA SER A 54 -41.67 -0.21 -15.15
C SER A 54 -40.87 -0.28 -13.85
N ILE A 55 -40.09 0.75 -13.53
CA ILE A 55 -39.32 0.86 -12.30
C ILE A 55 -40.16 1.61 -11.26
N SER A 56 -40.35 1.02 -10.09
CA SER A 56 -41.16 1.62 -9.02
C SER A 56 -40.58 2.96 -8.54
N ARG A 57 -39.25 3.08 -8.50
CA ARG A 57 -38.58 4.34 -8.16
C ARG A 57 -37.16 4.42 -8.74
N VAL A 58 -36.83 5.58 -9.30
CA VAL A 58 -35.44 5.94 -9.65
C VAL A 58 -35.04 7.11 -8.76
N VAL A 59 -33.93 6.96 -8.02
CA VAL A 59 -33.41 8.00 -7.13
C VAL A 59 -31.98 8.28 -7.52
N ARG A 60 -31.66 9.55 -7.74
CA ARG A 60 -30.28 10.01 -7.90
C ARG A 60 -29.76 10.51 -6.55
N ILE A 61 -28.58 10.06 -6.16
CA ILE A 61 -27.87 10.48 -4.95
C ILE A 61 -26.44 10.94 -5.30
N GLU A 62 -25.76 11.56 -4.35
CA GLU A 62 -24.32 11.85 -4.46
C GLU A 62 -23.51 10.57 -4.20
N ASP A 63 -22.41 10.37 -4.96
CA ASP A 63 -21.57 9.19 -4.77
C ASP A 63 -20.82 9.25 -3.43
N ALA A 64 -21.26 8.41 -2.49
CA ALA A 64 -20.59 8.15 -1.22
C ALA A 64 -20.11 6.69 -1.12
N GLY A 65 -20.04 5.98 -2.24
CA GLY A 65 -19.68 4.57 -2.32
C GLY A 65 -20.87 3.61 -2.31
N ILE A 66 -20.62 2.37 -2.77
CA ILE A 66 -21.66 1.34 -3.02
C ILE A 66 -22.51 1.06 -1.79
N PHE A 67 -21.89 0.85 -0.63
CA PHE A 67 -22.62 0.50 0.59
C PHE A 67 -23.35 1.70 1.23
N ALA A 68 -22.89 2.93 0.98
CA ALA A 68 -23.64 4.13 1.35
C ALA A 68 -24.93 4.20 0.51
N ALA A 69 -24.81 4.02 -0.81
CA ALA A 69 -25.95 3.95 -1.71
C ALA A 69 -26.94 2.83 -1.33
N MET A 70 -26.45 1.64 -0.96
CA MET A 70 -27.29 0.55 -0.46
C MET A 70 -28.00 0.90 0.86
N ASN A 71 -27.32 1.58 1.79
CA ASN A 71 -27.92 2.03 3.04
C ASN A 71 -29.00 3.10 2.82
N ASP A 72 -28.77 4.02 1.90
CA ASP A 72 -29.72 5.08 1.52
C ASP A 72 -30.94 4.51 0.80
N ALA A 73 -30.74 3.46 -0.01
CA ALA A 73 -31.82 2.75 -0.70
C ALA A 73 -32.92 2.25 0.26
N LEU A 74 -32.53 1.92 1.50
CA LEU A 74 -33.46 1.41 2.51
C LEU A 74 -34.54 2.42 2.88
N GLU A 75 -34.31 3.72 2.72
CA GLU A 75 -35.33 4.76 2.97
C GLU A 75 -36.45 4.74 1.93
N PHE A 76 -36.19 4.10 0.78
CA PHE A 76 -37.14 3.99 -0.33
C PHE A 76 -37.80 2.62 -0.43
N CYS A 77 -37.33 1.63 0.34
CA CYS A 77 -37.87 0.28 0.35
C CYS A 77 -39.13 0.18 1.24
N SER A 78 -40.21 -0.35 0.68
CA SER A 78 -41.48 -0.67 1.32
C SER A 78 -41.74 -2.18 1.48
N GLY A 79 -40.88 -3.04 0.94
CA GLY A 79 -40.96 -4.50 1.08
C GLY A 79 -40.60 -5.02 2.48
N ASP A 80 -40.74 -6.33 2.65
CA ASP A 80 -40.36 -7.07 3.85
C ASP A 80 -38.86 -7.42 3.83
N TYR A 81 -38.35 -7.78 2.65
CA TYR A 81 -36.95 -8.12 2.40
C TYR A 81 -36.38 -7.32 1.24
N VAL A 82 -35.09 -7.04 1.29
CA VAL A 82 -34.33 -6.39 0.22
C VAL A 82 -33.30 -7.36 -0.36
N LEU A 83 -33.15 -7.32 -1.69
CA LEU A 83 -32.02 -7.92 -2.39
C LEU A 83 -31.34 -6.84 -3.23
N PHE A 84 -30.02 -6.75 -3.14
CA PHE A 84 -29.23 -5.81 -3.93
C PHE A 84 -28.63 -6.52 -5.14
N LEU A 85 -29.23 -6.28 -6.31
CA LEU A 85 -28.75 -6.78 -7.60
C LEU A 85 -28.07 -5.63 -8.32
N ASN A 86 -26.78 -5.42 -8.06
CA ASN A 86 -26.05 -4.28 -8.63
C ASN A 86 -26.01 -4.33 -10.16
N ALA A 87 -25.80 -3.17 -10.78
CA ALA A 87 -25.67 -3.10 -12.23
C ALA A 87 -24.62 -4.11 -12.73
N LYS A 88 -24.90 -4.72 -13.90
CA LYS A 88 -24.19 -5.84 -14.52
C LYS A 88 -24.66 -7.22 -14.06
N ASP A 89 -25.09 -7.37 -12.81
CA ASP A 89 -25.61 -8.64 -12.32
C ASP A 89 -27.04 -8.89 -12.83
N ARG A 90 -27.46 -10.16 -12.89
CA ARG A 90 -28.80 -10.53 -13.36
C ARG A 90 -29.33 -11.74 -12.61
N PHE A 91 -30.65 -11.83 -12.46
CA PHE A 91 -31.27 -13.06 -11.97
C PHE A 91 -30.94 -14.24 -12.88
N TYR A 92 -30.84 -15.43 -12.28
CA TYR A 92 -30.52 -16.65 -13.02
C TYR A 92 -31.65 -17.09 -13.96
N SER A 93 -32.90 -16.94 -13.53
CA SER A 93 -34.10 -17.26 -14.31
C SER A 93 -35.25 -16.32 -13.94
N SER A 94 -36.38 -16.38 -14.68
CA SER A 94 -37.61 -15.65 -14.36
C SER A 94 -38.32 -16.16 -13.10
N GLU A 95 -37.94 -17.33 -12.58
CA GLU A 95 -38.63 -18.00 -11.47
C GLU A 95 -37.89 -17.85 -10.13
N VAL A 96 -36.77 -17.12 -10.09
CA VAL A 96 -35.97 -17.01 -8.86
C VAL A 96 -36.81 -16.46 -7.70
N LEU A 97 -37.53 -15.35 -7.92
CA LEU A 97 -38.34 -14.76 -6.86
C LEU A 97 -39.51 -15.65 -6.42
N SER A 98 -40.14 -16.39 -7.35
CA SER A 98 -41.24 -17.29 -7.02
C SER A 98 -40.75 -18.51 -6.22
N THR A 99 -39.60 -19.08 -6.59
CA THR A 99 -38.96 -20.19 -5.87
C THR A 99 -38.53 -19.78 -4.47
N ILE A 100 -37.87 -18.61 -4.31
CA ILE A 100 -37.46 -18.11 -3.00
C ILE A 100 -38.67 -17.82 -2.11
N ALA A 101 -39.71 -17.18 -2.66
CA ALA A 101 -40.93 -16.89 -1.90
C ALA A 101 -41.63 -18.16 -1.40
N ALA A 102 -41.63 -19.24 -2.20
CA ALA A 102 -42.27 -20.51 -1.84
C ALA A 102 -41.47 -21.32 -0.80
N ALA A 103 -40.14 -21.18 -0.77
CA ALA A 103 -39.26 -21.98 0.08
C ALA A 103 -38.81 -21.27 1.38
N MET A 104 -38.94 -19.94 1.46
CA MET A 104 -38.54 -19.17 2.63
C MET A 104 -39.45 -19.42 3.83
N ARG A 105 -38.85 -19.47 5.03
CA ARG A 105 -39.57 -19.50 6.31
C ARG A 105 -39.92 -18.09 6.76
N ASP A 106 -41.09 -17.93 7.38
CA ASP A 106 -41.57 -16.62 7.86
C ASP A 106 -40.66 -15.96 8.91
N ASP A 107 -39.92 -16.76 9.67
CA ASP A 107 -39.03 -16.33 10.76
C ASP A 107 -37.58 -16.08 10.33
N ALA A 108 -37.24 -16.27 9.05
CA ALA A 108 -35.88 -16.03 8.56
C ALA A 108 -35.57 -14.53 8.52
N ASP A 109 -34.40 -14.09 8.99
CA ASP A 109 -33.97 -12.70 8.87
C ASP A 109 -33.08 -12.49 7.64
N VAL A 110 -32.30 -13.51 7.28
CA VAL A 110 -31.43 -13.51 6.10
C VAL A 110 -31.65 -14.81 5.34
N VAL A 111 -32.00 -14.70 4.06
CA VAL A 111 -32.20 -15.83 3.16
C VAL A 111 -31.27 -15.70 1.99
N PHE A 112 -30.60 -16.78 1.62
CA PHE A 112 -29.63 -16.75 0.54
C PHE A 112 -29.62 -18.04 -0.24
N GLY A 113 -29.17 -17.96 -1.49
CA GLY A 113 -28.96 -19.11 -2.36
C GLY A 113 -27.57 -19.14 -2.98
N ASP A 114 -27.47 -19.90 -4.05
CA ASP A 114 -26.25 -20.08 -4.83
C ASP A 114 -26.12 -18.97 -5.88
N HIS A 115 -24.92 -18.81 -6.44
CA HIS A 115 -24.72 -17.91 -7.58
C HIS A 115 -23.77 -18.51 -8.61
N VAL A 116 -23.92 -18.10 -9.87
CA VAL A 116 -22.97 -18.42 -10.93
C VAL A 116 -22.04 -17.23 -11.12
N TYR A 117 -20.78 -17.40 -10.79
CA TYR A 117 -19.75 -16.42 -11.13
C TYR A 117 -19.40 -16.51 -12.62
N VAL A 118 -19.58 -15.43 -13.36
CA VAL A 118 -19.40 -15.36 -14.81
C VAL A 118 -18.19 -14.49 -15.14
N ASN A 119 -17.14 -15.10 -15.69
CA ASN A 119 -15.94 -14.39 -16.15
C ASN A 119 -15.70 -14.68 -17.65
N GLY A 120 -16.20 -13.78 -18.51
CA GLY A 120 -16.21 -13.98 -19.95
C GLY A 120 -16.98 -15.24 -20.32
N ARG A 121 -16.30 -16.22 -20.92
CA ARG A 121 -16.89 -17.53 -21.28
C ARG A 121 -16.90 -18.55 -20.14
N ARG A 122 -16.28 -18.25 -18.99
CA ARG A 122 -16.20 -19.16 -17.85
C ARG A 122 -17.35 -18.93 -16.89
N HIS A 123 -18.06 -19.99 -16.55
CA HIS A 123 -19.19 -19.98 -15.62
C HIS A 123 -18.85 -20.94 -14.48
N HIS A 124 -18.83 -20.45 -13.25
CA HIS A 124 -18.54 -21.24 -12.06
C HIS A 124 -19.70 -21.15 -11.09
N LEU A 125 -20.35 -22.29 -10.81
CA LEU A 125 -21.39 -22.35 -9.79
C LEU A 125 -20.74 -22.33 -8.40
N HIS A 126 -21.10 -21.33 -7.60
CA HIS A 126 -20.73 -21.22 -6.19
C HIS A 126 -21.93 -21.62 -5.35
N LYS A 127 -21.82 -22.82 -4.75
CA LYS A 127 -22.81 -23.32 -3.80
C LYS A 127 -22.58 -22.73 -2.42
N ALA A 128 -23.55 -22.00 -1.90
CA ALA A 128 -23.48 -21.49 -0.56
C ALA A 128 -23.60 -22.65 0.45
N ALA A 129 -22.86 -22.56 1.55
CA ALA A 129 -23.07 -23.45 2.69
C ALA A 129 -24.06 -22.82 3.66
N ARG A 130 -24.65 -23.64 4.53
CA ARG A 130 -25.39 -23.10 5.69
C ARG A 130 -24.49 -22.15 6.48
N PHE A 131 -25.04 -21.00 6.85
CA PHE A 131 -24.24 -19.91 7.43
C PHE A 131 -23.70 -20.25 8.82
N ASP A 132 -24.41 -21.08 9.60
CA ASP A 132 -23.93 -21.56 10.91
C ASP A 132 -22.64 -22.38 10.77
N LEU A 133 -22.55 -23.26 9.77
CA LEU A 133 -21.32 -24.02 9.48
C LEU A 133 -20.18 -23.10 9.08
N THR A 134 -20.45 -22.12 8.22
CA THR A 134 -19.48 -21.10 7.81
C THR A 134 -18.99 -20.29 9.00
N PHE A 135 -19.89 -19.83 9.87
CA PHE A 135 -19.58 -19.02 11.04
C PHE A 135 -18.73 -19.79 12.05
N HIS A 136 -19.15 -21.02 12.41
CA HIS A 136 -18.41 -21.83 13.38
C HIS A 136 -17.05 -22.31 12.85
N ALA A 137 -16.93 -22.58 11.55
CA ALA A 137 -15.64 -22.85 10.93
C ALA A 137 -14.69 -21.66 11.08
N LEU A 138 -15.16 -20.43 10.81
CA LEU A 138 -14.35 -19.23 11.04
C LEU A 138 -13.97 -19.03 12.50
N GLU A 139 -14.95 -19.21 13.40
CA GLU A 139 -14.76 -19.08 14.84
C GLU A 139 -13.68 -20.04 15.35
N ALA A 140 -13.71 -21.31 14.91
CA ALA A 140 -12.73 -22.33 15.25
C ALA A 140 -11.37 -22.15 14.53
N GLY A 141 -11.33 -21.35 13.47
CA GLY A 141 -10.19 -21.19 12.59
C GLY A 141 -9.99 -22.36 11.63
N ASP A 142 -11.05 -23.09 11.31
CA ASP A 142 -11.05 -24.24 10.38
C ASP A 142 -11.48 -23.75 8.98
N VAL A 143 -10.71 -22.81 8.43
CA VAL A 143 -11.02 -22.11 7.18
C VAL A 143 -9.97 -22.38 6.11
N ASP A 144 -10.43 -22.53 4.87
CA ASP A 144 -9.60 -22.68 3.68
C ASP A 144 -10.15 -21.82 2.51
N HIS A 145 -9.52 -21.92 1.34
CA HIS A 145 -9.93 -21.17 0.15
C HIS A 145 -11.36 -21.54 -0.32
N ARG A 146 -11.82 -22.77 -0.03
CA ARG A 146 -13.17 -23.24 -0.40
C ARG A 146 -14.21 -22.73 0.57
N TRP A 147 -13.88 -22.60 1.85
CA TRP A 147 -14.75 -21.99 2.86
C TRP A 147 -15.21 -20.60 2.42
N HIS A 148 -14.28 -19.77 1.92
CA HIS A 148 -14.61 -18.43 1.45
C HIS A 148 -15.61 -18.44 0.28
N SER A 149 -15.43 -19.35 -0.69
CA SER A 149 -16.35 -19.48 -1.85
C SER A 149 -17.76 -19.97 -1.50
N ARG A 150 -17.98 -20.44 -0.26
CA ARG A 150 -19.28 -20.94 0.23
C ARG A 150 -20.10 -19.86 0.95
N ILE A 151 -19.61 -18.63 0.99
CA ILE A 151 -20.33 -17.48 1.54
C ILE A 151 -20.95 -16.73 0.36
N PRO A 152 -22.28 -16.53 0.34
CA PRO A 152 -22.94 -15.81 -0.74
C PRO A 152 -22.61 -14.31 -0.67
N GLY A 153 -22.54 -13.66 -1.83
CA GLY A 153 -22.51 -12.20 -1.91
C GLY A 153 -23.91 -11.59 -1.74
N HIS A 154 -23.98 -10.28 -1.61
CA HIS A 154 -25.25 -9.55 -1.50
C HIS A 154 -26.22 -9.80 -2.68
N GLN A 155 -25.72 -10.15 -3.88
CA GLN A 155 -26.54 -10.41 -5.06
C GLN A 155 -27.40 -11.66 -4.95
N ALA A 156 -27.03 -12.59 -4.08
CA ALA A 156 -27.73 -13.84 -3.83
C ALA A 156 -28.39 -13.87 -2.45
N THR A 157 -28.51 -12.72 -1.78
CA THR A 157 -28.93 -12.60 -0.38
C THR A 157 -30.12 -11.64 -0.24
N PHE A 158 -31.23 -12.18 0.25
CA PHE A 158 -32.43 -11.47 0.67
C PHE A 158 -32.35 -11.18 2.17
N THR A 159 -32.40 -9.92 2.56
CA THR A 159 -32.26 -9.51 3.96
C THR A 159 -33.52 -8.80 4.43
N ARG A 160 -34.04 -9.17 5.60
CA ARG A 160 -35.18 -8.50 6.22
C ARG A 160 -34.85 -7.02 6.41
N ILE A 161 -35.66 -6.13 5.86
CA ILE A 161 -35.35 -4.70 5.80
C ILE A 161 -35.21 -4.10 7.20
N SER A 162 -36.03 -4.53 8.15
CA SER A 162 -35.94 -4.08 9.55
C SER A 162 -34.60 -4.44 10.21
N LEU A 163 -34.02 -5.60 9.89
CA LEU A 163 -32.69 -5.99 10.36
C LEU A 163 -31.61 -5.11 9.74
N LEU A 164 -31.65 -4.92 8.42
CA LEU A 164 -30.62 -4.14 7.73
C LEU A 164 -30.69 -2.64 8.07
N ARG A 165 -31.87 -2.07 8.30
CA ARG A 165 -32.02 -0.70 8.83
C ARG A 165 -31.39 -0.55 10.21
N ARG A 166 -31.50 -1.56 11.07
CA ARG A 166 -30.93 -1.54 12.43
C ARG A 166 -29.41 -1.68 12.43
N LEU A 167 -28.86 -2.57 11.62
CA LEU A 167 -27.43 -2.91 11.64
C LEU A 167 -26.59 -2.14 10.64
N ARG A 168 -27.17 -1.78 9.49
CA ARG A 168 -26.56 -1.12 8.32
C ARG A 168 -25.27 -1.79 7.81
N TYR A 169 -24.90 -1.48 6.58
CA TYR A 169 -23.55 -1.77 6.08
C TYR A 169 -22.55 -0.76 6.67
N ASP A 170 -21.35 -1.22 7.02
CA ASP A 170 -20.27 -0.34 7.48
C ASP A 170 -19.62 0.34 6.27
N THR A 171 -19.92 1.62 6.06
CA THR A 171 -19.46 2.38 4.87
C THR A 171 -17.96 2.68 4.86
N ARG A 172 -17.23 2.32 5.92
CA ARG A 172 -15.76 2.35 5.92
C ARG A 172 -15.15 1.18 5.14
N LEU A 173 -15.94 0.14 4.89
CA LEU A 173 -15.60 -0.98 4.02
C LEU A 173 -16.11 -0.68 2.61
N GLU A 174 -15.22 -0.74 1.63
CA GLU A 174 -15.55 -0.44 0.23
C GLU A 174 -15.97 -1.69 -0.55
N ILE A 175 -15.60 -2.88 -0.05
CA ILE A 175 -15.77 -4.15 -0.78
C ILE A 175 -16.50 -5.20 0.04
N CYS A 176 -16.16 -5.42 1.31
CA CYS A 176 -16.67 -6.58 2.07
C CYS A 176 -17.76 -6.26 3.10
N ALA A 177 -18.44 -5.11 2.98
CA ALA A 177 -19.41 -4.68 3.99
C ALA A 177 -20.63 -5.62 4.07
N ASP A 178 -20.97 -6.32 2.99
CA ASP A 178 -22.00 -7.36 2.93
C ASP A 178 -21.63 -8.57 3.80
N HIS A 179 -20.41 -9.08 3.67
CA HIS A 179 -19.91 -10.13 4.54
C HIS A 179 -19.82 -9.65 6.00
N ASP A 180 -19.26 -8.47 6.27
CA ASP A 180 -19.21 -7.91 7.62
C ASP A 180 -20.61 -7.81 8.26
N PHE A 181 -21.62 -7.38 7.49
CA PHE A 181 -23.01 -7.37 7.91
C PHE A 181 -23.53 -8.77 8.25
N MET A 182 -23.33 -9.77 7.38
CA MET A 182 -23.84 -11.14 7.64
C MET A 182 -23.26 -11.72 8.94
N PHE A 183 -21.95 -11.57 9.17
CA PHE A 183 -21.32 -12.06 10.39
C PHE A 183 -21.78 -11.29 11.64
N ARG A 184 -21.93 -9.95 11.56
CA ARG A 184 -22.50 -9.17 12.67
C ARG A 184 -23.95 -9.56 12.97
N ALA A 185 -24.77 -9.75 11.95
CA ALA A 185 -26.17 -10.14 12.09
C ALA A 185 -26.29 -11.51 12.77
N PHE A 186 -25.53 -12.51 12.30
CA PHE A 186 -25.53 -13.85 12.90
C PHE A 186 -25.02 -13.81 14.35
N ALA A 187 -23.94 -13.08 14.63
CA ALA A 187 -23.42 -12.92 15.98
C ALA A 187 -24.43 -12.24 16.95
N GLN A 188 -25.38 -11.48 16.43
CA GLN A 188 -26.49 -10.88 17.19
C GLN A 188 -27.76 -11.75 17.22
N GLY A 189 -27.67 -13.01 16.77
CA GLY A 189 -28.77 -13.98 16.85
C GLY A 189 -29.81 -13.87 15.73
N ALA A 190 -29.52 -13.17 14.64
CA ALA A 190 -30.39 -13.18 13.47
C ALA A 190 -30.47 -14.59 12.86
N SER A 191 -31.65 -14.97 12.37
CA SER A 191 -31.89 -16.29 11.78
C SER A 191 -31.49 -16.32 10.30
N PHE A 192 -30.81 -17.38 9.87
CA PHE A 192 -30.32 -17.55 8.50
C PHE A 192 -30.95 -18.78 7.86
N GLN A 193 -31.31 -18.68 6.57
CA GLN A 193 -31.81 -19.79 5.78
C GLN A 193 -31.07 -19.87 4.44
N HIS A 194 -30.47 -21.03 4.16
CA HIS A 194 -30.00 -21.38 2.82
C HIS A 194 -31.12 -22.05 2.05
N ILE A 195 -31.32 -21.66 0.79
CA ILE A 195 -32.19 -22.31 -0.18
C ILE A 195 -31.30 -22.79 -1.34
N ASP A 196 -31.39 -24.07 -1.72
CA ASP A 196 -30.64 -24.66 -2.85
C ASP A 196 -31.24 -24.20 -4.20
N GLU A 197 -31.19 -22.89 -4.43
CA GLU A 197 -31.64 -22.20 -5.64
C GLU A 197 -30.49 -21.31 -6.14
N THR A 198 -30.23 -21.33 -7.45
CA THR A 198 -29.26 -20.40 -8.04
C THR A 198 -29.93 -19.06 -8.26
N VAL A 199 -29.57 -18.04 -7.48
CA VAL A 199 -30.26 -16.75 -7.47
C VAL A 199 -29.84 -15.88 -8.65
N CYS A 200 -28.52 -15.75 -8.89
CA CYS A 200 -28.02 -14.78 -9.85
C CYS A 200 -26.81 -15.28 -10.66
N HIS A 201 -26.62 -14.63 -11.80
CA HIS A 201 -25.31 -14.52 -12.42
C HIS A 201 -24.58 -13.33 -11.79
N TYR A 202 -23.52 -13.63 -11.05
CA TYR A 202 -22.58 -12.63 -10.56
C TYR A 202 -21.50 -12.39 -11.63
N MET A 203 -21.53 -11.22 -12.27
CA MET A 203 -20.63 -10.88 -13.35
C MET A 203 -19.26 -10.40 -12.83
N ALA A 204 -18.19 -10.99 -13.36
CA ALA A 204 -16.82 -10.60 -13.06
C ALA A 204 -16.47 -9.20 -13.60
N GLY A 205 -15.34 -8.66 -13.12
CA GLY A 205 -14.83 -7.35 -13.55
C GLY A 205 -15.58 -6.17 -12.93
N GLY A 206 -16.37 -6.40 -11.89
CA GLY A 206 -16.98 -5.33 -11.08
C GLY A 206 -15.97 -4.65 -10.14
N PHE A 207 -16.48 -3.76 -9.29
CA PHE A 207 -15.69 -2.91 -8.38
C PHE A 207 -14.67 -3.69 -7.52
N SER A 208 -15.06 -4.87 -7.04
CA SER A 208 -14.25 -5.77 -6.22
C SER A 208 -13.11 -6.44 -6.99
N ALA A 209 -13.37 -6.90 -8.21
CA ALA A 209 -12.38 -7.61 -9.04
C ALA A 209 -11.20 -6.70 -9.43
N LEU A 210 -11.48 -5.41 -9.69
CA LEU A 210 -10.47 -4.40 -10.02
C LEU A 210 -9.61 -4.00 -8.82
N ARG A 211 -10.02 -4.36 -7.59
CA ARG A 211 -9.37 -3.97 -6.33
C ARG A 211 -9.00 -5.19 -5.49
N SER A 212 -8.40 -6.19 -6.13
CA SER A 212 -8.04 -7.48 -5.51
C SER A 212 -7.21 -7.34 -4.21
N GLU A 213 -6.36 -6.31 -4.09
CA GLU A 213 -5.60 -6.03 -2.87
C GLU A 213 -6.50 -5.54 -1.74
N ARG A 214 -7.29 -4.50 -1.99
CA ARG A 214 -8.24 -3.95 -1.01
C ARG A 214 -9.24 -5.02 -0.58
N LEU A 215 -9.71 -5.83 -1.51
CA LEU A 215 -10.59 -6.97 -1.27
C LEU A 215 -9.97 -7.93 -0.25
N ARG A 216 -8.71 -8.32 -0.48
CA ARG A 216 -7.98 -9.21 0.42
C ARG A 216 -7.81 -8.61 1.83
N GLN A 217 -7.44 -7.33 1.90
CA GLN A 217 -7.25 -6.61 3.17
C GLN A 217 -8.54 -6.49 3.98
N GLU A 218 -9.62 -6.10 3.32
CA GLU A 218 -10.92 -5.95 3.97
C GLU A 218 -11.47 -7.30 4.42
N PHE A 219 -11.39 -8.35 3.58
CA PHE A 219 -11.81 -9.70 4.00
C PHE A 219 -11.01 -10.21 5.20
N SER A 220 -9.68 -10.11 5.17
CA SER A 220 -8.85 -10.49 6.33
C SER A 220 -9.27 -9.71 7.58
N ARG A 221 -9.35 -8.37 7.51
CA ARG A 221 -9.74 -7.53 8.65
C ARG A 221 -11.12 -7.88 9.20
N THR A 222 -12.09 -8.14 8.33
CA THR A 222 -13.46 -8.48 8.72
C THR A 222 -13.53 -9.83 9.40
N TYR A 223 -12.98 -10.88 8.77
CA TYR A 223 -13.07 -12.24 9.33
C TYR A 223 -12.26 -12.43 10.61
N ARG A 224 -11.16 -11.68 10.79
CA ARG A 224 -10.39 -11.68 12.06
C ARG A 224 -11.25 -11.31 13.28
N LYS A 225 -12.25 -10.44 13.12
CA LYS A 225 -13.14 -10.02 14.21
C LYS A 225 -13.96 -11.19 14.78
N PHE A 226 -14.21 -12.22 13.97
CA PHE A 226 -15.09 -13.34 14.29
C PHE A 226 -14.34 -14.66 14.51
N SER A 227 -13.00 -14.68 14.39
CA SER A 227 -12.20 -15.88 14.58
C SER A 227 -11.49 -15.89 15.92
N ARG A 228 -11.51 -17.03 16.62
CA ARG A 228 -10.67 -17.25 17.82
C ARG A 228 -9.20 -17.49 17.47
N LYS A 229 -8.88 -17.70 16.19
CA LYS A 229 -7.53 -17.87 15.66
C LYS A 229 -7.24 -16.89 14.50
N PRO A 230 -7.12 -15.56 14.76
CA PRO A 230 -6.95 -14.55 13.71
C PRO A 230 -5.76 -14.80 12.77
N ALA A 231 -4.69 -15.43 13.26
CA ALA A 231 -3.53 -15.80 12.43
C ALA A 231 -3.87 -16.82 11.32
N VAL A 232 -4.86 -17.69 11.51
CA VAL A 232 -5.31 -18.62 10.45
C VAL A 232 -6.03 -17.85 9.35
N VAL A 233 -6.87 -16.88 9.72
CA VAL A 233 -7.51 -15.98 8.76
C VAL A 233 -6.47 -15.24 7.93
N ASP A 234 -5.41 -14.74 8.55
CA ASP A 234 -4.37 -14.08 7.77
C ASP A 234 -3.67 -15.03 6.81
N ARG A 235 -3.35 -16.26 7.24
CA ARG A 235 -2.76 -17.26 6.36
C ARG A 235 -3.66 -17.62 5.19
N LEU A 236 -4.97 -17.58 5.36
CA LEU A 236 -5.93 -17.80 4.28
C LEU A 236 -5.79 -16.76 3.16
N PHE A 237 -5.57 -15.49 3.52
CA PHE A 237 -5.53 -14.39 2.56
C PHE A 237 -4.12 -14.07 2.06
N TYR A 238 -3.12 -14.18 2.94
CA TYR A 238 -1.74 -13.77 2.69
C TYR A 238 -0.79 -14.96 2.53
N GLY A 239 -1.11 -16.15 3.06
CA GLY A 239 -0.17 -17.27 3.18
C GLY A 239 0.65 -17.23 4.48
N GLU A 240 1.52 -18.22 4.69
CA GLU A 240 2.25 -18.40 5.97
C GLU A 240 3.25 -17.29 6.31
N SER A 241 3.71 -16.52 5.33
CA SER A 241 4.83 -15.57 5.45
C SER A 241 4.46 -14.09 5.25
N LEU A 242 3.20 -13.76 4.95
CA LEU A 242 2.81 -12.43 4.45
C LEU A 242 1.70 -11.73 5.26
N SER A 243 1.30 -12.25 6.42
CA SER A 243 0.26 -11.60 7.21
C SER A 243 0.71 -10.20 7.68
N PRO A 244 0.00 -9.11 7.35
CA PRO A 244 0.27 -7.78 7.92
C PRO A 244 -0.02 -7.69 9.42
N PHE A 245 -0.57 -8.74 10.03
CA PHE A 245 -0.91 -8.82 11.45
C PHE A 245 -0.26 -9.99 12.17
N ALA A 246 0.62 -10.76 11.52
CA ALA A 246 1.51 -11.67 12.23
C ALA A 246 2.31 -10.83 13.22
N ARG A 247 2.56 -11.39 14.42
CA ARG A 247 3.47 -10.76 15.39
C ARG A 247 4.88 -10.79 14.81
N HIS A 248 5.16 -9.89 13.90
CA HIS A 248 6.50 -9.49 13.54
C HIS A 248 6.99 -8.60 14.69
N THR A 249 8.10 -9.01 15.27
CA THR A 249 8.79 -8.27 16.32
C THR A 249 8.92 -6.79 15.97
N PRO A 250 8.78 -5.87 16.94
CA PRO A 250 8.80 -4.44 16.70
C PRO A 250 10.21 -4.01 16.30
N LYS A 251 10.48 -3.94 14.99
CA LYS A 251 11.61 -3.23 14.38
C LYS A 251 11.31 -3.06 12.89
N THR A 252 11.05 -1.79 12.53
CA THR A 252 10.99 -1.18 11.18
C THR A 252 9.78 -1.47 10.28
N GLY A 253 9.25 -0.37 9.72
CA GLY A 253 7.96 -0.29 9.03
C GLY A 253 7.94 -0.96 7.66
N LEU A 254 6.86 -1.71 7.44
CA LEU A 254 6.51 -2.30 6.15
C LEU A 254 5.75 -1.27 5.29
N PRO A 255 5.77 -1.43 3.95
CA PRO A 255 5.10 -0.50 3.06
C PRO A 255 3.58 -0.51 3.27
N LEU A 256 2.98 0.68 3.40
CA LEU A 256 1.54 0.93 3.47
C LEU A 256 0.86 0.73 2.10
N THR A 257 1.60 0.89 1.01
CA THR A 257 1.14 0.67 -0.37
C THR A 257 2.26 0.10 -1.27
N GLY A 258 1.95 -0.94 -2.05
CA GLY A 258 2.87 -1.69 -2.93
C GLY A 258 2.45 -3.16 -3.06
N VAL A 259 2.67 -3.79 -4.22
CA VAL A 259 2.34 -5.22 -4.40
C VAL A 259 3.42 -6.04 -3.70
N GLY A 260 3.14 -6.47 -2.47
CA GLY A 260 3.91 -7.51 -1.80
C GLY A 260 3.61 -8.86 -2.46
N SER A 261 4.38 -9.23 -3.48
CA SER A 261 4.44 -10.62 -3.91
C SER A 261 5.49 -11.33 -3.07
N SER A 262 5.12 -12.29 -2.23
CA SER A 262 6.10 -13.24 -1.65
C SER A 262 6.80 -14.06 -2.73
N GLU A 263 6.31 -14.03 -3.97
CA GLU A 263 6.91 -14.68 -5.12
C GLU A 263 6.74 -13.75 -6.32
N GLY A 264 7.80 -13.04 -6.70
CA GLY A 264 7.83 -12.40 -8.02
C GLY A 264 7.69 -13.48 -9.11
N PRO A 265 7.07 -13.22 -10.27
CA PRO A 265 6.81 -14.24 -11.30
C PRO A 265 8.04 -14.82 -12.01
N TYR A 266 9.27 -14.53 -11.56
CA TYR A 266 10.47 -14.65 -12.41
C TYR A 266 11.67 -15.28 -11.68
N PRO A 267 11.60 -16.54 -11.24
CA PRO A 267 12.75 -17.28 -10.71
C PRO A 267 13.90 -17.39 -11.74
N ASP A 268 13.61 -17.29 -13.04
CA ASP A 268 14.59 -17.39 -14.13
C ASP A 268 15.51 -16.16 -14.28
N LEU A 269 15.25 -15.07 -13.55
CA LEU A 269 16.06 -13.84 -13.57
C LEU A 269 17.05 -13.73 -12.40
N GLY A 270 17.16 -14.75 -11.53
CA GLY A 270 18.10 -14.76 -10.40
C GLY A 270 17.77 -13.78 -9.27
N ILE A 271 16.48 -13.45 -9.10
CA ILE A 271 15.99 -12.41 -8.19
C ILE A 271 15.76 -12.98 -6.78
N PRO A 272 16.22 -12.33 -5.68
CA PRO A 272 15.96 -12.75 -4.31
C PRO A 272 14.47 -12.84 -3.95
N THR A 273 14.08 -13.81 -3.12
CA THR A 273 12.70 -14.15 -2.75
C THR A 273 11.99 -13.16 -1.81
N GLN A 274 12.63 -12.05 -1.43
CA GLN A 274 12.11 -11.05 -0.48
C GLN A 274 11.97 -9.66 -1.09
N ILE A 275 11.36 -9.57 -2.28
CA ILE A 275 11.27 -8.33 -3.05
C ILE A 275 9.80 -8.02 -3.37
N SER A 276 9.36 -6.79 -3.09
CA SER A 276 8.02 -6.28 -3.40
C SER A 276 8.04 -5.41 -4.65
N TRP A 277 7.11 -5.58 -5.59
CA TRP A 277 7.06 -4.79 -6.82
C TRP A 277 6.07 -3.62 -6.69
N CYS A 278 6.41 -2.43 -7.19
CA CYS A 278 5.47 -1.31 -7.25
C CYS A 278 4.89 -1.15 -8.65
N SER A 279 3.56 -1.26 -8.75
CA SER A 279 2.77 -0.93 -9.95
C SER A 279 2.14 0.47 -9.90
N GLY A 280 2.54 1.31 -8.93
CA GLY A 280 1.90 2.57 -8.55
C GLY A 280 2.84 3.80 -8.52
N LYS A 281 2.49 4.83 -7.72
CA LYS A 281 3.27 6.08 -7.58
C LYS A 281 4.57 5.94 -6.78
N GLY A 282 4.77 4.81 -6.13
CA GLY A 282 5.90 4.54 -5.24
C GLY A 282 5.47 3.62 -4.11
N PHE A 283 6.33 3.47 -3.12
CA PHE A 283 6.07 2.75 -1.89
C PHE A 283 6.00 3.74 -0.74
N GLU A 284 4.98 3.61 0.09
CA GLU A 284 4.81 4.50 1.24
C GLU A 284 5.20 3.77 2.53
N PHE A 285 6.02 4.39 3.36
CA PHE A 285 6.51 3.87 4.64
C PHE A 285 6.15 4.84 5.77
N VAL A 286 6.13 4.34 7.00
CA VAL A 286 6.03 5.19 8.19
C VAL A 286 7.37 5.19 8.91
N SER A 287 7.92 6.36 9.17
CA SER A 287 9.14 6.50 9.99
C SER A 287 8.89 5.99 11.41
N PRO A 288 9.93 5.55 12.15
CA PRO A 288 9.79 5.12 13.55
C PRO A 288 9.03 6.15 14.39
N ASN A 289 8.25 5.67 15.35
CA ASN A 289 7.39 6.51 16.19
C ASN A 289 8.10 7.14 17.39
N ASP A 290 9.34 6.73 17.66
CA ASP A 290 10.10 7.02 18.86
C ASP A 290 11.26 7.99 18.65
N ALA A 291 11.65 8.24 17.39
CA ALA A 291 12.78 9.09 17.05
C ALA A 291 12.66 9.70 15.65
N GLU A 292 13.31 10.84 15.46
CA GLU A 292 13.50 11.43 14.14
C GLU A 292 14.37 10.52 13.25
N SER A 293 14.06 10.50 11.97
CA SER A 293 14.80 9.75 10.95
C SER A 293 15.61 10.70 10.09
N ILE A 294 16.89 10.39 9.87
CA ILE A 294 17.77 11.21 9.03
C ILE A 294 18.25 10.48 7.77
N GLY A 295 17.70 9.30 7.52
CA GLY A 295 18.03 8.47 6.38
C GLY A 295 17.39 7.10 6.47
N CYS A 296 17.66 6.27 5.47
CA CYS A 296 17.32 4.86 5.47
C CYS A 296 18.33 4.02 4.68
N SER A 297 18.49 2.77 5.06
CA SER A 297 19.02 1.71 4.21
C SER A 297 17.89 1.10 3.41
N ILE A 298 18.03 0.95 2.10
CA ILE A 298 17.00 0.47 1.19
C ILE A 298 17.58 -0.49 0.15
N GLY A 299 17.07 -1.72 0.15
CA GLY A 299 17.32 -2.69 -0.91
C GLY A 299 16.43 -2.40 -2.12
N LEU A 300 16.99 -2.40 -3.33
CA LEU A 300 16.28 -2.13 -4.57
C LEU A 300 16.71 -3.13 -5.65
N PHE A 301 15.75 -3.58 -6.46
CA PHE A 301 15.98 -4.36 -7.67
C PHE A 301 15.43 -3.62 -8.88
N ASN A 302 16.31 -3.24 -9.78
CA ASN A 302 15.98 -2.45 -10.96
C ASN A 302 16.16 -3.27 -12.24
N VAL A 303 15.16 -3.22 -13.12
CA VAL A 303 15.18 -3.91 -14.43
C VAL A 303 15.19 -2.95 -15.62
N PHE A 304 15.28 -1.63 -15.36
CA PHE A 304 15.31 -0.61 -16.40
C PHE A 304 16.61 0.21 -16.35
N PRO A 305 17.22 0.55 -17.49
CA PRO A 305 18.35 1.49 -17.52
C PRO A 305 17.90 2.90 -17.11
N ASP A 306 18.83 3.69 -16.59
CA ASP A 306 18.67 5.13 -16.28
C ASP A 306 17.49 5.48 -15.35
N GLN A 307 17.27 4.67 -14.30
CA GLN A 307 16.27 4.96 -13.28
C GLN A 307 16.81 5.84 -12.16
N THR A 308 15.95 6.75 -11.69
CA THR A 308 16.19 7.57 -10.50
C THR A 308 15.13 7.28 -9.46
N VAL A 309 15.54 7.11 -8.21
CA VAL A 309 14.67 7.00 -7.03
C VAL A 309 14.55 8.37 -6.37
N ILE A 310 13.33 8.75 -5.99
CA ILE A 310 13.01 9.96 -5.25
C ILE A 310 12.27 9.58 -3.97
N ILE A 311 12.83 9.95 -2.82
CA ILE A 311 12.24 9.77 -1.49
C ILE A 311 11.62 11.10 -1.04
N ARG A 312 10.36 11.09 -0.61
CA ARG A 312 9.60 12.27 -0.18
C ARG A 312 8.97 12.11 1.19
N CYS A 313 8.75 13.22 1.88
CA CYS A 313 7.83 13.33 3.03
C CYS A 313 6.86 14.47 2.75
N GLY A 314 5.57 14.14 2.51
CA GLY A 314 4.62 15.11 1.96
C GLY A 314 5.08 15.62 0.58
N GLU A 315 5.13 16.94 0.42
CA GLU A 315 5.61 17.62 -0.81
C GLU A 315 7.14 17.82 -0.84
N GLN A 316 7.85 17.45 0.22
CA GLN A 316 9.29 17.70 0.33
C GLN A 316 10.11 16.50 -0.17
N ASP A 317 11.03 16.76 -1.10
CA ASP A 317 12.03 15.80 -1.54
C ASP A 317 13.13 15.63 -0.47
N LEU A 318 13.23 14.43 0.07
CA LEU A 318 14.22 14.05 1.09
C LEU A 318 15.50 13.50 0.48
N ALA A 319 15.43 12.81 -0.65
CA ALA A 319 16.61 12.30 -1.36
C ALA A 319 16.27 11.96 -2.81
N GLU A 320 17.27 12.10 -3.70
CA GLU A 320 17.21 11.67 -5.08
C GLU A 320 18.54 11.04 -5.49
N PHE A 321 18.49 9.87 -6.14
CA PHE A 321 19.69 9.15 -6.61
C PHE A 321 19.38 8.17 -7.74
N ALA A 322 20.35 7.99 -8.64
CA ALA A 322 20.27 7.01 -9.73
C ALA A 322 20.54 5.60 -9.21
N ILE A 323 19.92 4.60 -9.84
CA ILE A 323 20.09 3.18 -9.49
C ILE A 323 20.59 2.38 -10.71
N PRO A 324 21.58 1.49 -10.53
CA PRO A 324 22.08 0.62 -11.58
C PRO A 324 21.07 -0.49 -11.90
N LEU A 325 21.26 -1.19 -13.01
CA LEU A 325 20.51 -2.39 -13.33
C LEU A 325 20.88 -3.53 -12.36
N GLY A 326 19.89 -4.29 -11.90
CA GLY A 326 20.04 -5.41 -10.97
C GLY A 326 19.71 -5.07 -9.51
N TYR A 327 20.14 -5.94 -8.58
CA TYR A 327 19.96 -5.75 -7.14
C TYR A 327 21.07 -4.88 -6.56
N ALA A 328 20.72 -3.90 -5.74
CA ALA A 328 21.66 -3.14 -4.93
C ALA A 328 21.01 -2.66 -3.63
N SER A 329 21.82 -2.53 -2.57
CA SER A 329 21.41 -1.90 -1.31
C SER A 329 22.02 -0.51 -1.24
N PHE A 330 21.21 0.48 -0.88
CA PHE A 330 21.62 1.86 -0.79
C PHE A 330 21.37 2.36 0.61
N ASP A 331 22.35 3.02 1.19
CA ASP A 331 22.14 3.80 2.39
C ASP A 331 22.01 5.27 2.00
N VAL A 332 20.83 5.81 2.25
CA VAL A 332 20.37 7.11 1.78
C VAL A 332 20.20 8.02 2.99
N GLY A 333 20.96 9.11 3.04
CA GLY A 333 20.71 10.19 3.98
C GLY A 333 19.65 11.15 3.46
N PHE A 334 18.80 11.66 4.36
CA PHE A 334 17.77 12.64 4.06
C PHE A 334 18.35 14.06 4.15
N LEU A 335 17.93 14.92 3.23
CA LEU A 335 18.31 16.33 3.21
C LEU A 335 17.86 17.09 4.47
N THR A 336 16.79 16.61 5.10
CA THR A 336 16.28 17.11 6.39
C THR A 336 15.87 15.94 7.27
N ALA A 337 15.99 16.11 8.59
CA ALA A 337 15.43 15.17 9.54
C ALA A 337 13.91 15.08 9.40
N VAL A 338 13.37 13.87 9.55
CA VAL A 338 11.97 13.56 9.40
C VAL A 338 11.39 13.27 10.80
N PRO A 339 10.28 13.91 11.20
CA PRO A 339 9.64 13.66 12.48
C PRO A 339 9.21 12.20 12.67
N PRO A 340 9.02 11.74 13.92
CA PRO A 340 8.50 10.41 14.19
C PRO A 340 7.12 10.18 13.56
N SER A 341 6.83 8.96 13.12
CA SER A 341 5.56 8.57 12.49
C SER A 341 5.20 9.33 11.20
N SER A 342 6.19 9.88 10.50
CA SER A 342 5.97 10.58 9.23
C SER A 342 5.82 9.60 8.07
N HIS A 343 5.01 9.98 7.09
CA HIS A 343 4.79 9.21 5.87
C HIS A 343 5.89 9.51 4.84
N ILE A 344 6.59 8.46 4.41
CA ILE A 344 7.72 8.53 3.49
C ILE A 344 7.38 7.81 2.19
N LEU A 345 7.36 8.55 1.07
CA LEU A 345 7.09 8.01 -0.26
C LEU A 345 8.39 7.78 -1.03
N VAL A 346 8.67 6.54 -1.42
CA VAL A 346 9.78 6.17 -2.31
C VAL A 346 9.22 5.94 -3.71
N SER A 347 9.56 6.80 -4.66
CA SER A 347 9.06 6.81 -6.04
C SER A 347 10.19 6.76 -7.06
N THR A 348 9.87 6.59 -8.34
CA THR A 348 10.86 6.52 -9.42
C THR A 348 10.53 7.45 -10.58
N SER A 349 11.55 7.90 -11.31
CA SER A 349 11.42 8.84 -12.43
C SER A 349 10.75 8.28 -13.68
N ARG A 350 10.74 6.95 -13.87
CA ARG A 350 10.17 6.26 -15.04
C ARG A 350 9.35 5.03 -14.63
N ARG A 351 8.42 4.62 -15.51
CA ARG A 351 7.68 3.34 -15.43
C ARG A 351 7.74 2.61 -16.77
N GLY A 352 7.81 1.29 -16.74
CA GLY A 352 7.88 0.46 -17.94
C GLY A 352 7.11 -0.86 -17.79
N ARG A 353 6.94 -1.59 -18.89
CA ARG A 353 6.33 -2.93 -18.90
C ARG A 353 7.40 -3.99 -18.67
N LEU A 354 7.10 -5.02 -17.88
CA LEU A 354 8.02 -6.14 -17.62
C LEU A 354 8.20 -7.06 -18.82
N SER A 355 7.15 -7.20 -19.65
CA SER A 355 7.20 -8.01 -20.87
C SER A 355 6.27 -7.44 -21.95
N PRO A 356 6.54 -7.74 -23.23
CA PRO A 356 5.59 -7.44 -24.31
C PRO A 356 4.27 -8.19 -24.07
N GLY A 357 3.21 -7.45 -23.77
CA GLY A 357 1.87 -8.01 -23.47
C GLY A 357 1.41 -7.91 -22.01
N ASP A 358 2.24 -7.39 -21.09
CA ASP A 358 1.79 -7.03 -19.74
C ASP A 358 1.21 -5.61 -19.75
N ASP A 359 -0.03 -5.46 -19.27
CA ASP A 359 -0.72 -4.16 -19.17
C ASP A 359 -0.35 -3.41 -17.88
N ARG A 360 0.47 -4.02 -17.01
CA ARG A 360 0.97 -3.42 -15.77
C ARG A 360 2.27 -2.68 -16.02
N PHE A 361 2.33 -1.43 -15.57
CA PHE A 361 3.55 -0.64 -15.53
C PHE A 361 4.18 -0.77 -14.16
N VAL A 362 5.42 -1.26 -14.10
CA VAL A 362 6.22 -1.31 -12.88
C VAL A 362 7.44 -0.41 -13.04
N SER A 363 8.05 -0.03 -11.93
CA SER A 363 9.26 0.80 -11.98
C SER A 363 10.46 0.19 -11.30
N VAL A 364 10.32 -0.21 -10.03
CA VAL A 364 11.39 -0.81 -9.24
C VAL A 364 10.79 -1.78 -8.23
N ALA A 365 11.60 -2.72 -7.76
CA ALA A 365 11.22 -3.62 -6.72
C ALA A 365 12.01 -3.32 -5.44
N LEU A 366 11.33 -3.31 -4.28
CA LEU A 366 11.91 -3.00 -2.99
C LEU A 366 12.23 -4.26 -2.19
N GLY A 367 13.47 -4.33 -1.73
CA GLY A 367 13.92 -5.21 -0.67
C GLY A 367 13.78 -4.56 0.72
N PRO A 368 14.57 -5.01 1.71
CA PRO A 368 14.50 -4.51 3.08
C PRO A 368 14.71 -3.00 3.19
N LEU A 369 13.95 -2.35 4.09
CA LEU A 369 14.12 -0.94 4.42
C LEU A 369 14.33 -0.77 5.93
N THR A 370 15.39 -0.07 6.32
CA THR A 370 15.70 0.25 7.72
C THR A 370 15.93 1.76 7.86
N PHE A 371 15.25 2.42 8.79
CA PHE A 371 15.47 3.85 9.04
C PHE A 371 16.68 4.09 9.94
N ASN A 372 17.53 5.04 9.55
CA ASN A 372 18.65 5.52 10.35
C ASN A 372 18.13 6.55 11.35
N ARG A 373 18.27 6.25 12.65
CA ARG A 373 17.71 7.04 13.75
C ARG A 373 18.76 7.99 14.32
N LEU A 374 18.33 9.17 14.75
CA LEU A 374 19.09 9.93 15.75
C LEU A 374 18.84 9.28 17.13
N PRO A 375 19.87 8.84 17.86
CA PRO A 375 19.63 8.25 19.17
C PRO A 375 19.15 9.27 20.17
N ASN A 376 18.39 8.73 21.11
CA ASN A 376 17.85 9.44 22.25
C ASN A 376 18.99 9.61 23.28
N PRO A 377 19.32 10.83 23.77
CA PRO A 377 20.50 11.10 24.61
C PRO A 377 20.58 10.35 25.96
N GLY A 378 19.64 9.45 26.26
CA GLY A 378 19.60 8.62 27.47
C GLY A 378 20.12 7.18 27.31
N LEU A 379 20.54 6.74 26.12
CA LEU A 379 21.01 5.36 25.89
C LEU A 379 22.43 5.37 25.30
N GLY A 380 23.38 4.85 26.09
CA GLY A 380 24.81 4.87 25.78
C GLY A 380 25.19 4.15 24.48
N ASN A 381 26.34 4.56 23.94
CA ASN A 381 26.97 4.07 22.72
C ASN A 381 26.89 2.54 22.57
N SER A 382 26.24 2.06 21.51
CA SER A 382 26.33 0.66 21.07
C SER A 382 26.76 0.61 19.61
N TYR A 383 27.88 -0.07 19.37
CA TYR A 383 28.34 -0.49 18.04
C TYR A 383 27.49 -1.71 17.60
N ASP A 384 26.80 -1.64 16.46
CA ASP A 384 26.08 -2.80 15.90
C ASP A 384 26.75 -3.23 14.60
N ALA A 385 27.59 -4.27 14.70
CA ALA A 385 28.43 -4.77 13.60
C ALA A 385 27.65 -5.34 12.41
N ALA A 386 26.33 -5.54 12.54
CA ALA A 386 25.49 -6.12 11.49
C ALA A 386 25.08 -5.12 10.38
N LEU A 387 25.22 -3.80 10.62
CA LEU A 387 24.78 -2.74 9.70
C LEU A 387 25.92 -1.98 9.00
N GLY A 388 27.18 -2.26 9.31
CA GLY A 388 28.32 -1.47 8.79
C GLY A 388 28.34 0.00 9.25
N VAL A 389 27.43 0.39 10.15
CA VAL A 389 27.35 1.74 10.72
C VAL A 389 28.27 1.80 11.94
N GLY A 390 29.46 2.39 11.76
CA GLY A 390 30.38 2.71 12.84
C GLY A 390 30.15 4.13 13.37
N SER A 391 30.13 4.29 14.71
CA SER A 391 30.32 5.61 15.33
C SER A 391 31.82 5.87 15.47
N TYR A 392 32.37 6.70 14.59
CA TYR A 392 33.81 7.00 14.58
C TYR A 392 34.16 8.10 15.59
N ARG A 393 35.36 8.01 16.15
CA ARG A 393 35.85 8.93 17.18
C ARG A 393 36.51 10.13 16.47
N VAL A 394 35.79 11.23 16.33
CA VAL A 394 36.42 12.52 15.97
C VAL A 394 37.08 13.11 17.21
N LYS A 395 38.32 13.56 17.05
CA LYS A 395 39.07 14.29 18.07
C LYS A 395 38.32 15.58 18.41
N GLU A 396 37.84 15.65 19.65
CA GLU A 396 37.38 16.86 20.34
C GLU A 396 36.58 17.86 19.49
N LEU A 397 35.37 17.47 19.12
CA LEU A 397 34.34 18.48 18.84
C LEU A 397 33.99 19.10 20.20
N GLY A 398 34.28 20.38 20.39
CA GLY A 398 34.17 21.06 21.69
C GLY A 398 32.81 20.89 22.39
N PRO A 399 32.66 21.38 23.64
CA PRO A 399 31.53 21.08 24.52
C PRO A 399 30.13 21.50 24.01
N ASP A 400 30.06 22.23 22.90
CA ASP A 400 28.84 22.69 22.24
C ASP A 400 28.33 21.73 21.13
N PHE A 401 29.02 20.61 20.89
CA PHE A 401 28.72 19.66 19.80
C PHE A 401 28.45 18.25 20.33
N GLU A 402 27.27 17.69 20.00
CA GLU A 402 26.98 16.25 20.13
C GLU A 402 26.98 15.66 18.72
N ALA A 403 28.15 15.49 18.11
CA ALA A 403 28.19 14.90 16.78
C ALA A 403 27.94 13.40 16.82
N MET A 404 27.23 12.92 15.80
CA MET A 404 27.06 11.50 15.62
C MET A 404 27.21 11.11 14.17
N PHE A 405 28.27 10.37 13.88
CA PHE A 405 28.56 9.82 12.57
C PHE A 405 27.50 8.78 12.23
N LEU A 406 26.66 9.09 11.26
CA LEU A 406 25.80 8.13 10.59
C LEU A 406 26.24 8.08 9.15
N THR A 407 27.26 7.26 8.91
CA THR A 407 27.90 7.18 7.61
C THR A 407 27.50 5.90 6.89
N SER A 408 27.26 6.01 5.60
CA SER A 408 27.25 4.88 4.68
C SER A 408 28.45 4.90 3.74
N GLY A 409 29.01 3.72 3.50
CA GLY A 409 30.10 3.53 2.52
C GLY A 409 31.49 3.93 3.02
N TRP A 410 31.82 3.71 4.29
CA TRP A 410 33.14 4.06 4.83
C TRP A 410 33.92 2.87 5.42
N GLY A 411 35.23 2.81 5.17
CA GLY A 411 36.13 1.80 5.73
C GLY A 411 37.25 2.42 6.57
N ASP A 412 37.51 1.84 7.75
CA ASP A 412 38.61 2.21 8.65
C ASP A 412 39.88 1.43 8.29
N VAL A 413 41.02 2.13 8.17
CA VAL A 413 42.33 1.50 8.04
C VAL A 413 43.19 1.70 9.30
N ASN A 414 42.99 2.78 10.11
CA ASN A 414 43.87 3.14 11.24
C ASN A 414 43.29 4.15 12.29
N GLY A 415 41.97 4.34 12.38
CA GLY A 415 41.31 5.09 13.46
C GLY A 415 41.26 6.63 13.34
N ASP A 416 42.08 7.23 12.46
CA ASP A 416 42.16 8.70 12.30
C ASP A 416 41.63 9.22 10.94
N HIS A 417 41.28 8.34 10.00
CA HIS A 417 40.81 8.72 8.67
C HIS A 417 39.62 7.87 8.22
N VAL A 418 38.57 8.54 7.77
CA VAL A 418 37.41 7.89 7.15
C VAL A 418 37.64 7.91 5.63
N ARG A 419 37.50 6.77 4.91
CA ARG A 419 37.51 6.68 3.42
C ARG A 419 36.15 6.41 2.76
N SER A 420 35.75 7.18 1.72
CA SER A 420 34.49 6.96 0.99
C SER A 420 34.60 5.88 -0.09
N LEU A 421 33.62 4.97 -0.15
CA LEU A 421 33.51 3.85 -1.08
C LEU A 421 32.25 3.90 -1.98
N GLY A 422 31.65 5.08 -2.19
CA GLY A 422 30.38 5.23 -2.92
C GLY A 422 30.27 6.47 -3.81
N SER A 423 29.15 6.60 -4.53
CA SER A 423 28.82 7.73 -5.41
C SER A 423 28.47 9.03 -4.66
N ALA A 424 28.30 8.95 -3.34
CA ALA A 424 28.22 10.08 -2.43
C ALA A 424 28.53 9.63 -1.00
N SER A 425 28.97 10.56 -0.15
CA SER A 425 29.14 10.36 1.29
C SER A 425 28.30 11.34 2.08
N ILE A 426 27.71 10.90 3.19
CA ILE A 426 26.84 11.73 4.02
C ILE A 426 27.34 11.78 5.46
N ILE A 427 27.34 12.98 6.03
CA ILE A 427 27.68 13.28 7.42
C ILE A 427 26.48 14.04 8.01
N ALA A 428 25.97 13.59 9.16
CA ALA A 428 24.96 14.33 9.90
C ALA A 428 25.53 14.77 11.25
N LEU A 429 25.34 16.03 11.61
CA LEU A 429 25.86 16.61 12.84
C LEU A 429 24.70 17.17 13.65
N ARG A 430 24.53 16.73 14.90
CA ARG A 430 23.60 17.39 15.81
C ARG A 430 24.29 18.56 16.51
N VAL A 431 23.70 19.75 16.39
CA VAL A 431 24.24 21.01 16.91
C VAL A 431 23.33 21.58 17.99
N GLN A 432 23.91 21.99 19.12
CA GLN A 432 23.14 22.52 20.25
C GLN A 432 22.76 24.00 20.06
N LYS A 433 23.51 24.72 19.21
CA LYS A 433 23.35 26.13 18.86
C LYS A 433 23.29 26.26 17.34
N GLN A 434 22.72 27.36 16.86
CA GLN A 434 22.69 27.67 15.44
C GLN A 434 24.12 27.82 14.90
N VAL A 435 24.45 27.08 13.85
CA VAL A 435 25.77 27.11 13.20
C VAL A 435 25.65 27.86 11.87
N SER A 436 26.50 28.85 11.65
CA SER A 436 26.51 29.68 10.44
C SER A 436 27.62 29.32 9.45
N GLU A 437 28.62 28.55 9.89
CA GLU A 437 29.76 28.13 9.09
C GLU A 437 30.30 26.78 9.61
N ILE A 438 30.77 25.92 8.70
CA ILE A 438 31.47 24.70 9.02
C ILE A 438 32.81 24.64 8.28
N SER A 439 33.85 24.12 8.95
CA SER A 439 35.15 23.83 8.35
C SER A 439 35.29 22.33 8.15
N LEU A 440 35.67 21.90 6.95
CA LEU A 440 35.94 20.50 6.63
C LEU A 440 37.38 20.38 6.16
N GLN A 441 38.16 19.48 6.74
CA GLN A 441 39.49 19.16 6.24
C GLN A 441 39.39 17.93 5.34
N LEU A 442 39.65 18.11 4.04
CA LEU A 442 39.42 17.10 3.00
C LEU A 442 40.73 16.80 2.27
N SER A 443 41.04 15.54 2.01
CA SER A 443 42.17 15.12 1.15
C SER A 443 41.67 14.16 0.07
N GLY A 444 42.09 14.36 -1.18
CA GLY A 444 41.81 13.43 -2.28
C GLY A 444 42.72 12.20 -2.21
N ASP A 445 42.27 11.08 -2.78
CA ASP A 445 43.09 9.87 -2.83
C ASP A 445 44.37 10.13 -3.67
N PRO A 446 45.58 9.94 -3.11
CA PRO A 446 46.84 10.19 -3.80
C PRO A 446 47.04 9.32 -5.05
N HIS A 447 46.32 8.21 -5.17
CA HIS A 447 46.35 7.29 -6.31
C HIS A 447 45.41 7.70 -7.46
N LEU A 448 44.53 8.69 -7.25
CA LEU A 448 43.67 9.24 -8.30
C LEU A 448 44.30 10.48 -8.96
N ASN A 449 43.96 10.76 -10.21
CA ASN A 449 44.43 11.95 -10.94
C ASN A 449 43.81 13.22 -10.32
N SER A 450 44.50 14.36 -10.34
CA SER A 450 44.01 15.61 -9.73
C SER A 450 42.64 16.06 -10.26
N GLU A 451 42.34 15.80 -11.54
CA GLU A 451 41.03 16.10 -12.15
C GLU A 451 39.88 15.21 -11.65
N MET A 452 40.20 14.05 -11.05
CA MET A 452 39.23 13.11 -10.47
C MET A 452 39.05 13.30 -8.96
N ARG A 453 39.74 14.27 -8.36
CA ARG A 453 39.69 14.58 -6.92
C ARG A 453 38.73 15.73 -6.59
N GLY A 454 37.74 16.01 -7.43
CA GLY A 454 36.75 17.03 -7.11
C GLY A 454 35.61 16.48 -6.25
N VAL A 455 35.04 17.33 -5.41
CA VAL A 455 33.80 17.02 -4.68
C VAL A 455 32.79 18.15 -4.82
N ILE A 456 31.52 17.79 -5.01
CA ILE A 456 30.37 18.68 -4.89
C ILE A 456 29.85 18.54 -3.47
N LEU A 457 29.79 19.66 -2.75
CA LEU A 457 29.24 19.70 -1.40
C LEU A 457 27.79 20.16 -1.43
N ARG A 458 26.94 19.49 -0.65
CA ARG A 458 25.60 19.97 -0.31
C ARG A 458 25.42 20.02 1.20
N ILE A 459 24.99 21.16 1.73
CA ILE A 459 24.67 21.33 3.15
C ILE A 459 23.18 21.57 3.27
N ASN A 460 22.47 20.72 4.01
CA ASN A 460 21.00 20.74 4.15
C ASN A 460 20.28 20.86 2.78
N GLY A 461 20.81 20.17 1.76
CA GLY A 461 20.29 20.18 0.39
C GLY A 461 20.75 21.35 -0.49
N VAL A 462 21.34 22.41 0.08
CA VAL A 462 21.87 23.52 -0.70
C VAL A 462 23.22 23.15 -1.28
N ARG A 463 23.34 23.20 -2.61
CA ARG A 463 24.58 22.93 -3.35
C ARG A 463 25.55 24.10 -3.19
N HIS A 464 26.79 23.78 -2.83
CA HIS A 464 27.93 24.68 -2.83
C HIS A 464 28.82 24.43 -4.04
N ASP A 465 29.78 25.32 -4.26
CA ASP A 465 30.78 25.20 -5.32
C ASP A 465 31.59 23.89 -5.19
N SER A 466 31.98 23.33 -6.33
CA SER A 466 32.84 22.15 -6.36
C SER A 466 34.23 22.50 -5.86
N VAL A 467 34.80 21.64 -5.02
CA VAL A 467 36.15 21.80 -4.46
C VAL A 467 37.05 20.72 -5.05
N MET A 468 38.15 21.14 -5.65
CA MET A 468 39.21 20.22 -6.08
C MET A 468 40.09 19.90 -4.87
N LEU A 469 40.28 18.61 -4.59
CA LEU A 469 41.04 18.12 -3.46
C LEU A 469 42.48 17.81 -3.86
N GLU A 470 43.41 18.28 -3.03
CA GLU A 470 44.82 17.89 -3.12
C GLU A 470 45.05 16.55 -2.42
N ALA A 471 46.18 15.89 -2.70
CA ALA A 471 46.57 14.66 -1.97
C ALA A 471 46.85 14.94 -0.49
N VAL A 472 47.13 16.21 -0.15
CA VAL A 472 47.32 16.69 1.22
C VAL A 472 46.02 17.34 1.68
N ALA A 473 45.66 17.14 2.95
CA ALA A 473 44.38 17.60 3.48
C ALA A 473 44.27 19.13 3.52
N THR A 474 43.27 19.67 2.84
CA THR A 474 42.94 21.09 2.78
C THR A 474 41.70 21.39 3.62
N THR A 475 41.81 22.37 4.51
CA THR A 475 40.66 22.89 5.26
C THR A 475 39.87 23.87 4.39
N THR A 476 38.61 23.54 4.13
CA THR A 476 37.69 24.40 3.38
C THR A 476 36.52 24.79 4.27
N ARG A 477 36.14 26.07 4.24
CA ARG A 477 35.02 26.60 5.03
C ARG A 477 33.78 26.80 4.16
N PHE A 478 32.63 26.43 4.70
CA PHE A 478 31.35 26.52 4.02
C PHE A 478 30.34 27.22 4.91
N LYS A 479 29.66 28.22 4.35
CA LYS A 479 28.56 28.90 5.04
C LYS A 479 27.35 27.99 5.07
N ILE A 480 26.70 27.88 6.22
CA ILE A 480 25.43 27.18 6.35
C ILE A 480 24.31 28.19 6.07
N PRO A 481 23.49 27.98 5.03
CA PRO A 481 22.39 28.90 4.75
C PRO A 481 21.38 28.91 5.92
N PRO A 482 20.83 30.09 6.29
CA PRO A 482 19.82 30.17 7.34
C PRO A 482 18.55 29.40 6.90
N ALA A 483 18.05 28.51 7.76
CA ALA A 483 16.91 27.67 7.44
C ALA A 483 15.60 28.47 7.33
N ALA A 484 14.72 28.04 6.43
CA ALA A 484 13.36 28.54 6.29
C ALA A 484 12.46 27.95 7.40
N SER A 485 12.56 28.53 8.60
CA SER A 485 11.63 28.42 9.73
C SER A 485 11.47 27.07 10.50
N SER A 486 11.67 27.22 11.81
CA SER A 486 11.09 26.48 12.96
C SER A 486 11.68 25.10 13.37
N SER A 487 12.34 25.14 14.53
CA SER A 487 12.55 24.08 15.54
C SER A 487 13.33 22.80 15.21
N THR A 488 13.57 22.47 13.93
CA THR A 488 14.33 21.29 13.49
C THR A 488 15.83 21.54 13.25
N ASP A 489 16.29 22.79 13.44
CA ASP A 489 17.63 23.33 13.13
C ASP A 489 18.80 22.81 13.99
N ARG A 490 18.62 21.66 14.65
CA ARG A 490 19.71 21.03 15.41
C ARG A 490 20.44 19.97 14.63
N VAL A 491 20.20 19.83 13.33
CA VAL A 491 20.88 18.83 12.49
C VAL A 491 21.43 19.48 11.23
N VAL A 492 22.74 19.36 11.02
CA VAL A 492 23.44 19.76 9.79
C VAL A 492 23.77 18.50 9.01
N VAL A 493 23.19 18.35 7.83
CA VAL A 493 23.46 17.24 6.91
C VAL A 493 24.38 17.72 5.80
N ILE A 494 25.49 17.02 5.62
CA ILE A 494 26.53 17.30 4.65
C ILE A 494 26.60 16.12 3.69
N ARG A 495 26.39 16.37 2.41
CA ARG A 495 26.58 15.37 1.34
C ARG A 495 27.75 15.78 0.46
N LEU A 496 28.67 14.86 0.25
CA LEU A 496 29.84 14.99 -0.60
C LEU A 496 29.69 14.06 -1.80
N GLU A 497 29.64 14.60 -3.01
CA GLU A 497 29.51 13.83 -4.24
C GLU A 497 30.81 13.96 -5.05
N PRO A 498 31.38 12.91 -5.63
CA PRO A 498 32.54 13.03 -6.50
C PRO A 498 32.20 13.89 -7.72
N LEU A 499 33.10 14.80 -8.08
CA LEU A 499 33.05 15.54 -9.34
C LEU A 499 33.55 14.62 -10.45
N LEU A 500 32.66 13.75 -10.94
CA LEU A 500 32.98 12.86 -12.05
C LEU A 500 33.08 13.68 -13.34
N THR A 501 34.24 13.66 -13.99
CA THR A 501 34.33 13.84 -15.44
C THR A 501 33.98 12.50 -16.10
N ASP A 502 33.39 12.53 -17.31
CA ASP A 502 32.65 11.43 -17.97
C ASP A 502 33.38 10.07 -18.21
N THR A 503 34.51 9.78 -17.55
CA THR A 503 35.39 8.64 -17.81
C THR A 503 35.60 7.65 -16.67
N LEU A 504 34.93 7.79 -15.53
CA LEU A 504 34.93 6.75 -14.49
C LEU A 504 33.72 5.83 -14.65
N SER A 505 33.85 4.85 -15.53
CA SER A 505 32.98 3.68 -15.44
C SER A 505 33.28 2.95 -14.13
N LEU A 506 32.29 2.88 -13.24
CA LEU A 506 32.31 2.06 -12.01
C LEU A 506 32.28 0.55 -12.33
N GLU A 507 33.00 0.10 -13.36
CA GLU A 507 33.11 -1.30 -13.76
C GLU A 507 34.39 -2.00 -13.26
N SER A 508 35.25 -1.33 -12.49
CA SER A 508 36.34 -2.05 -11.82
C SER A 508 35.81 -2.78 -10.58
N ARG A 509 35.54 -4.08 -10.73
CA ARG A 509 35.35 -5.06 -9.65
C ARG A 509 36.65 -5.29 -8.85
N GLU A 510 37.30 -4.24 -8.36
CA GLU A 510 38.36 -4.37 -7.35
C GLU A 510 37.93 -3.72 -6.02
N PRO A 511 38.04 -4.44 -4.89
CA PRO A 511 37.74 -3.90 -3.58
C PRO A 511 38.85 -2.90 -3.19
N GLY A 512 38.59 -1.59 -3.27
CA GLY A 512 39.54 -0.60 -2.70
C GLY A 512 39.59 0.81 -3.27
N VAL A 513 38.75 1.20 -4.22
CA VAL A 513 38.81 2.58 -4.79
C VAL A 513 38.26 3.58 -3.77
N CYS A 514 39.14 4.38 -3.17
CA CYS A 514 38.83 5.48 -2.27
C CYS A 514 38.87 6.80 -3.05
N LEU A 515 37.89 7.68 -2.85
CA LEU A 515 37.81 8.96 -3.59
C LEU A 515 38.39 10.14 -2.79
N PHE A 516 38.18 10.15 -1.47
CA PHE A 516 38.70 11.17 -0.56
C PHE A 516 38.63 10.70 0.91
N ALA A 517 39.41 11.36 1.76
CA ALA A 517 39.39 11.22 3.22
C ALA A 517 39.04 12.55 3.90
N ILE A 518 38.43 12.47 5.08
CA ILE A 518 37.93 13.62 5.84
C ILE A 518 38.50 13.60 7.25
N ASP A 519 38.98 14.74 7.68
CA ASP A 519 39.22 15.09 9.08
C ASP A 519 38.28 16.26 9.46
N LEU A 520 37.65 16.18 10.63
CA LEU A 520 36.67 17.16 11.09
C LEU A 520 37.23 17.88 12.32
N THR A 521 37.43 19.19 12.20
CA THR A 521 37.94 20.05 13.27
C THR A 521 36.99 21.19 13.55
#